data_AF-A0A4Y2VKW5-F1
#
_entry.id   AF-A0A4Y2VKW5-F1
#
_cell.length_a   1.000
_cell.length_b   1.000
_cell.length_c   1.000
_cell.angle_alpha   90.00
_cell.angle_beta   90.00
_cell.angle_gamma   90.00
#
_symmetry.space_group_name_H-M   'P 1'
#
loop_
_entity.id
_entity.type
_entity.pdbx_description
1 polymer ?
#
loop_
_entity_poly.entity_id
_entity_poly.type
_entity_poly.pdbx_seq_one_letter_code
_entity_poly.pdbx_strand_id
1 'polypeptide(L)' 'PTMAGEIPHYIIRPMKREEIPDVLQLWRETGLAEGTYSLDTWFAHDPDGFYVAVTDDGKFYLKNICDNFD' A
#
# COMPACT_ATOMS: atom_id res chain seq x y z
N PRO A 1 -21.33 18.29 2.99
CA PRO A 1 -20.98 17.57 1.75
C PRO A 1 -19.45 17.50 1.61
N THR A 2 -18.86 16.39 2.04
CA THR A 2 -17.45 16.10 1.79
C THR A 2 -17.30 16.01 0.27
N MET A 3 -16.62 16.99 -0.33
CA MET A 3 -16.29 16.92 -1.75
C MET A 3 -15.42 15.67 -1.91
N ALA A 4 -16.00 14.60 -2.48
CA ALA A 4 -15.22 13.47 -2.94
C ALA A 4 -14.30 14.02 -4.03
N GLY A 5 -13.05 14.34 -3.66
CA GLY A 5 -12.03 14.71 -4.61
C GLY A 5 -11.88 13.60 -5.64
N GLU A 6 -11.50 13.95 -6.87
CA GLU A 6 -11.21 12.97 -7.92
C GLU A 6 -10.30 11.86 -7.37
N ILE A 7 -10.73 10.61 -7.55
CA ILE A 7 -9.88 9.46 -7.26
C ILE A 7 -8.74 9.50 -8.29
N PRO A 8 -7.47 9.66 -7.87
CA PRO A 8 -6.37 9.69 -8.82
C PRO A 8 -6.30 8.35 -9.56
N HIS A 9 -5.87 8.39 -10.82
CA HIS A 9 -5.61 7.19 -11.58
C HIS A 9 -4.45 6.41 -10.93
N TYR A 10 -4.62 5.09 -10.78
CA TYR A 10 -3.62 4.19 -10.21
C TYR A 10 -3.66 2.83 -10.90
N ILE A 11 -2.54 2.12 -10.83
CA ILE A 11 -2.40 0.73 -11.24
C ILE A 11 -2.18 -0.17 -10.03
N ILE A 12 -2.71 -1.39 -10.08
CA ILE A 12 -2.42 -2.43 -9.09
C ILE A 12 -1.41 -3.39 -9.69
N ARG A 13 -0.33 -3.67 -8.96
CA ARG A 13 0.71 -4.61 -9.38
C ARG A 13 1.39 -5.28 -8.18
N PRO A 14 2.15 -6.37 -8.40
CA PRO A 14 3.02 -6.92 -7.37
C PRO A 14 3.95 -5.86 -6.81
N MET A 15 4.12 -5.87 -5.49
CA MET A 15 5.07 -5.05 -4.76
C MET A 15 6.50 -5.42 -5.16
N LYS A 16 7.40 -4.45 -5.24
CA LYS A 16 8.83 -4.73 -5.41
C LYS A 16 9.50 -4.78 -4.05
N ARG A 17 10.58 -5.55 -3.93
CA ARG A 17 11.29 -5.69 -2.66
C ARG A 17 11.79 -4.36 -2.11
N GLU A 18 12.26 -3.48 -2.99
CA GLU A 18 12.82 -2.17 -2.62
C GLU A 18 11.77 -1.23 -2.00
N GLU A 19 10.48 -1.56 -2.14
CA GLU A 19 9.34 -0.75 -1.68
C GLU A 19 8.87 -1.12 -0.27
N ILE A 20 9.43 -2.19 0.32
CA ILE A 20 9.10 -2.63 1.69
C ILE A 20 9.21 -1.50 2.73
N PRO A 21 10.26 -0.64 2.73
CA PRO A 21 10.36 0.46 3.70
C PRO A 21 9.20 1.46 3.60
N ASP A 22 8.81 1.81 2.38
CA ASP A 22 7.75 2.79 2.13
C ASP A 22 6.38 2.20 2.51
N VAL A 23 6.14 0.93 2.19
CA VAL A 23 4.91 0.21 2.57
C VAL A 23 4.79 0.05 4.09
N LEU A 24 5.90 -0.21 4.80
CA LEU A 24 5.90 -0.26 6.26
C LEU A 24 5.57 1.10 6.90
N GLN A 25 6.10 2.19 6.33
CA GLN A 25 5.74 3.53 6.76
C GLN A 25 4.23 3.78 6.57
N LEU A 26 3.70 3.38 5.43
CA LEU A 26 2.29 3.49 5.08
C LEU A 26 1.38 2.71 6.03
N TRP A 27 1.76 1.48 6.38
CA TRP A 27 1.05 0.66 7.36
C TRP A 27 1.05 1.33 8.73
N ARG A 28 2.19 1.89 9.15
CA ARG A 28 2.29 2.62 10.42
C ARG A 28 1.32 3.81 10.47
N GLU A 29 1.16 4.53 9.35
CA GLU A 29 0.22 5.65 9.23
C GLU A 29 -1.25 5.21 9.33
N THR A 30 -1.57 3.97 8.96
CA THR A 30 -2.93 3.39 9.10
C THR A 30 -3.14 2.66 10.43
N GLY A 31 -2.16 2.70 11.34
CA GLY A 31 -2.22 2.03 12.64
C GLY A 31 -1.85 0.54 12.60
N LEU A 32 -1.40 0.03 11.46
CA LEU A 32 -0.79 -1.30 11.34
C LEU A 32 0.71 -1.20 11.66
N ALA A 33 1.17 -1.91 12.69
CA ALA A 33 2.58 -1.95 13.04
C ALA A 33 3.12 -3.37 12.81
N GLU A 34 3.92 -3.53 11.76
CA GLU A 34 4.63 -4.77 11.46
C GLU A 34 6.14 -4.56 11.48
N GLY A 35 6.87 -5.62 11.78
CA GLY A 35 8.33 -5.61 11.74
C GLY A 35 8.82 -5.74 10.30
N THR A 36 9.89 -5.01 9.95
CA THR A 36 10.55 -5.15 8.63
C THR A 36 10.90 -6.60 8.30
N TYR A 37 11.36 -7.34 9.31
CA TYR A 37 11.73 -8.75 9.17
C TYR A 37 10.54 -9.65 8.78
N SER A 38 9.31 -9.32 9.20
CA SER A 38 8.11 -10.05 8.81
C SER A 38 7.91 -9.98 7.30
N LEU A 39 7.92 -8.76 6.74
CA LEU A 39 7.71 -8.51 5.32
C LEU A 39 8.84 -9.09 4.45
N ASP A 40 10.10 -8.96 4.88
CA ASP A 40 11.24 -9.60 4.21
C ASP A 40 11.09 -11.12 4.14
N THR A 41 10.64 -11.74 5.24
CA THR A 41 10.46 -13.20 5.31
C THR A 41 9.33 -13.67 4.42
N TRP A 42 8.19 -12.96 4.42
CA TRP A 42 7.07 -13.26 3.54
C TRP A 42 7.43 -13.07 2.07
N PHE A 43 8.10 -11.97 1.73
CA PHE A 43 8.53 -11.70 0.35
C PHE A 43 9.51 -12.76 -0.16
N ALA A 44 10.36 -13.31 0.71
CA ALA A 44 11.27 -14.41 0.35
C ALA A 44 10.53 -15.74 0.09
N HIS A 45 9.37 -15.94 0.71
CA HIS A 45 8.55 -17.14 0.52
C HIS A 45 7.60 -17.02 -0.67
N ASP A 46 6.96 -15.87 -0.83
CA ASP A 46 6.05 -15.55 -1.92
C ASP A 46 6.31 -14.11 -2.41
N PRO A 47 7.10 -13.95 -3.49
CA PRO A 47 7.39 -12.64 -4.07
C PRO A 47 6.17 -11.93 -4.66
N ASP A 48 5.10 -12.67 -4.99
CA ASP A 48 3.86 -12.14 -5.56
C ASP A 48 2.76 -11.99 -4.50
N GLY A 49 3.07 -12.21 -3.22
CA GLY A 49 2.10 -12.23 -2.11
C GLY A 49 1.59 -10.85 -1.70
N PHE A 50 2.22 -9.77 -2.16
CA PHE A 50 1.83 -8.39 -1.85
C PHE A 50 1.58 -7.58 -3.12
N TYR A 51 0.48 -6.83 -3.13
CA TYR A 51 0.13 -5.92 -4.20
C TYR A 51 0.08 -4.49 -3.68
N VAL A 52 0.49 -3.55 -4.52
CA VAL A 52 0.48 -2.12 -4.24
C VAL A 52 -0.34 -1.39 -5.30
N ALA A 53 -1.09 -0.38 -4.85
CA ALA A 53 -1.72 0.59 -5.71
C ALA A 53 -0.76 1.77 -5.90
N VAL A 54 -0.40 2.08 -7.15
CA VAL A 54 0.59 3.11 -7.49
C VAL A 54 -0.01 4.09 -8.49
N THR A 55 0.03 5.37 -8.17
CA THR A 55 -0.43 6.46 -9.06
C THR A 55 0.54 6.68 -10.21
N ASP A 56 0.10 7.42 -11.23
CA ASP A 56 0.91 7.71 -12.43
C ASP A 56 2.23 8.45 -12.10
N ASP A 57 2.29 9.18 -10.98
CA ASP A 57 3.49 9.85 -10.47
C ASP A 57 4.38 8.97 -9.58
N GLY A 58 4.07 7.66 -9.49
CA GLY A 58 4.87 6.67 -8.77
C GLY A 58 4.64 6.64 -7.26
N LYS A 59 3.62 7.32 -6.74
CA LYS A 59 3.31 7.31 -5.30
C LYS A 59 2.36 6.17 -4.95
N PHE A 60 2.46 5.69 -3.71
CA PHE A 60 1.49 4.74 -3.19
C PHE A 60 0.14 5.43 -2.97
N TYR A 61 -0.90 4.87 -3.57
CA TYR A 61 -2.26 5.34 -3.33
C TYR A 61 -2.80 4.71 -2.05
N LEU A 62 -3.10 5.57 -1.06
CA LEU A 62 -3.85 5.19 0.13
C LEU A 62 -5.22 5.84 0.13
N LYS A 63 -6.24 5.01 0.01
CA LYS A 63 -7.59 5.35 0.46
C LYS A 63 -8.01 4.24 1.39
N ASN A 64 -8.40 4.59 2.61
CA ASN A 64 -8.90 3.62 3.57
C ASN A 64 -10.09 2.91 2.91
N ILE A 65 -9.97 1.61 2.65
CA ILE A 65 -11.08 0.85 2.03
C ILE A 65 -12.33 0.92 2.92
N CYS A 66 -12.13 1.04 4.23
CA CYS A 66 -13.19 1.28 5.22
C CYS A 66 -13.95 2.61 5.02
N ASP A 67 -13.37 3.61 4.35
CA ASP A 67 -14.04 4.89 4.06
C ASP A 67 -15.04 4.77 2.88
N ASN A 68 -15.14 3.60 2.23
CA ASN A 68 -16.10 3.35 1.15
C ASN A 68 -17.28 2.46 1.58
N PHE A 69 -17.37 2.11 2.87
CA PHE A 69 -18.49 1.37 3.45
C PHE A 69 -19.22 2.26 4.47
N ASP A 70 -19.81 3.36 3.98
CA ASP A 70 -20.88 4.10 4.66
C ASP A 70 -22.24 3.69 4.09
#